data_AF-A0A4U6MGL3-F1
#
_entry.id   AF-A0A4U6MGL3-F1
#
_cell.length_a   1.000
_cell.length_b   1.000
_cell.length_c   1.000
_cell.angle_alpha   90.00
_cell.angle_beta   90.00
_cell.angle_gamma   90.00
#
_symmetry.space_group_name_H-M   'P 1'
#
loop_
_entity.id
_entity.type
_entity.pdbx_description
1 polymer ?
#
loop_
_entity_poly.entity_id
_entity_poly.type
_entity_poly.pdbx_seq_one_letter_code
_entity_poly.pdbx_strand_id
1 'polypeptide(L)'
;MSKALAIDFSTSNTGYAFRNPLTNEYVVGSIAGGKSKDPLERAKQIADGITEVIEHYNLFDYFIYIEEPIITFKSKGNISLIRANGSFLGVMRNRHN
;
A
#
# COMPACT_ATOMS: atom_id res chain seq x y z
N MET A 1 3.49 10.22 19.18
CA MET A 1 3.34 9.02 18.34
C MET A 1 4.03 9.27 17.02
N SER A 2 4.72 8.26 16.47
CA SER A 2 5.23 8.33 15.10
C SER A 2 4.05 8.54 14.14
N LYS A 3 4.17 9.51 13.23
CA LYS A 3 3.24 9.66 12.10
C LYS A 3 3.45 8.46 11.18
N ALA A 4 2.47 7.56 11.17
CA ALA A 4 2.59 6.25 10.56
C ALA A 4 1.38 5.95 9.68
N LEU A 5 1.64 5.65 8.41
CA LEU A 5 0.69 5.04 7.50
C LEU A 5 1.07 3.57 7.37
N ALA A 6 0.30 2.69 7.99
CA ALA A 6 0.49 1.25 7.93
C ALA A 6 -0.22 0.66 6.71
N ILE A 7 0.47 -0.21 5.98
CA ILE A 7 0.00 -0.84 4.75
C ILE A 7 0.16 -2.36 4.87
N ASP A 8 -0.94 -3.08 4.69
CA ASP A 8 -0.98 -4.53 4.48
C ASP A 8 -1.21 -4.78 2.99
N PHE A 9 -0.13 -5.07 2.27
CA PHE A 9 -0.15 -5.12 0.82
C PHE A 9 -0.65 -6.47 0.31
N SER A 10 -1.69 -6.42 -0.52
CA SER A 10 -2.06 -7.54 -1.39
C SER A 10 -2.49 -7.04 -2.76
N THR A 11 -2.26 -7.86 -3.79
CA THR A 11 -2.67 -7.50 -5.16
C THR A 11 -4.18 -7.53 -5.39
N SER A 12 -4.96 -8.00 -4.42
CA SER A 12 -6.42 -8.11 -4.53
C SER A 12 -7.12 -7.01 -3.74
N ASN A 13 -6.76 -6.86 -2.46
CA ASN A 13 -7.26 -5.81 -1.60
C ASN A 13 -6.16 -5.43 -0.60
N THR A 14 -5.64 -4.21 -0.70
CA THR A 14 -4.58 -3.71 0.17
C THR A 14 -5.20 -2.93 1.31
N GLY A 15 -4.95 -3.37 2.55
CA GLY A 15 -5.40 -2.68 3.75
C GLY A 15 -4.52 -1.48 4.07
N TYR A 16 -5.11 -0.43 4.63
CA TYR A 16 -4.38 0.70 5.19
C TYR A 16 -4.96 1.14 6.53
N ALA A 17 -4.09 1.67 7.39
CA ALA A 17 -4.47 2.28 8.65
C ALA A 17 -3.54 3.45 9.00
N PHE A 18 -4.11 4.52 9.55
CA PHE A 18 -3.35 5.64 10.10
C PHE A 18 -4.18 6.37 11.17
N ARG A 19 -3.54 7.30 11.88
CA ARG A 19 -4.22 8.22 12.78
C ARG A 19 -4.46 9.53 12.06
N ASN A 20 -5.71 9.98 11.95
CA ASN A 20 -6.05 11.21 11.25
C ASN A 20 -5.34 12.41 11.91
N PRO A 21 -4.62 13.27 11.17
CA PRO A 21 -3.86 14.38 11.75
C PRO A 21 -4.74 15.48 12.34
N LEU A 22 -6.00 15.61 11.90
CA LEU A 22 -6.93 16.64 12.36
C LEU A 22 -7.79 16.16 13.53
N THR A 23 -8.35 14.95 13.43
CA THR A 23 -9.29 14.42 14.43
C THR A 23 -8.64 13.53 15.47
N ASN A 24 -7.42 13.06 15.22
CA ASN A 24 -6.68 12.13 16.08
C ASN A 24 -7.35 10.74 16.23
N GLU A 25 -8.36 10.45 15.40
CA GLU A 25 -9.05 9.16 15.33
C GLU A 25 -8.32 8.19 14.41
N TYR A 26 -8.56 6.89 14.60
CA TYR A 26 -8.06 5.88 13.67
C TYR A 26 -8.91 5.83 12.42
N VAL A 27 -8.26 5.89 11.26
CA VAL A 27 -8.87 5.65 9.97
C VAL A 27 -8.32 4.34 9.44
N VAL A 28 -9.23 3.45 9.04
CA VAL A 28 -8.91 2.15 8.44
C VAL A 28 -9.70 2.01 7.15
N GLY A 29 -9.11 1.35 6.16
CA GLY A 29 -9.77 1.10 4.89
C GLY A 29 -9.00 0.11 4.03
N SER A 30 -9.47 -0.08 2.80
CA SER A 30 -8.84 -0.99 1.86
C SER A 30 -9.00 -0.52 0.42
N ILE A 31 -7.95 -0.67 -0.39
CA ILE A 31 -7.94 -0.36 -1.83
C ILE A 31 -7.96 -1.67 -2.62
N ALA A 32 -9.02 -1.85 -3.41
CA ALA A 32 -9.13 -3.01 -4.30
C ALA A 32 -8.21 -2.87 -5.52
N GLY A 33 -7.48 -3.92 -5.85
CA GLY A 33 -6.60 -3.98 -7.03
C GLY A 33 -7.32 -4.16 -8.36
N GLY A 34 -8.65 -4.04 -8.41
CA GLY A 34 -9.44 -4.19 -9.63
C GLY A 34 -9.49 -5.61 -10.21
N LYS A 35 -9.87 -5.70 -11.49
CA LYS A 35 -10.14 -6.98 -12.19
C LYS A 35 -9.00 -7.44 -13.11
N SER A 36 -7.87 -6.71 -13.17
CA SER A 36 -6.76 -7.08 -14.06
C SER A 36 -6.18 -8.44 -13.68
N LYS A 37 -5.77 -9.22 -14.69
CA LYS A 37 -5.03 -10.47 -14.49
C LYS A 37 -3.55 -10.22 -14.21
N ASP A 38 -3.02 -9.04 -14.55
CA ASP A 38 -1.63 -8.68 -14.29
C ASP A 38 -1.47 -8.09 -12.88
N PRO A 39 -0.73 -8.75 -11.96
CA PRO A 39 -0.46 -8.25 -10.63
C PRO A 39 0.21 -6.86 -10.60
N LEU A 40 0.98 -6.50 -11.62
CA LEU A 40 1.66 -5.20 -11.68
C LEU A 40 0.69 -4.06 -12.00
N GLU A 41 -0.27 -4.28 -12.90
CA GLU A 41 -1.35 -3.33 -13.15
C GLU A 41 -2.19 -3.11 -11.89
N ARG A 42 -2.51 -4.20 -11.17
CA ARG A 42 -3.22 -4.11 -9.88
C ARG A 42 -2.41 -3.34 -8.84
N ALA A 43 -1.09 -3.58 -8.75
CA ALA A 43 -0.21 -2.86 -7.85
C ALA A 43 -0.15 -1.35 -8.14
N LYS A 44 -0.14 -0.97 -9.42
CA LYS A 44 -0.22 0.44 -9.83
C LYS A 44 -1.54 1.07 -9.38
N GLN A 45 -2.67 0.42 -9.62
CA GLN A 45 -3.99 0.91 -9.17
C GLN A 45 -4.05 1.09 -7.66
N ILE A 46 -3.48 0.15 -6.91
CA ILE A 46 -3.37 0.25 -5.45
C ILE A 46 -2.50 1.45 -5.05
N ALA A 47 -1.35 1.64 -5.70
CA ALA A 47 -0.47 2.78 -5.41
C ALA A 47 -1.15 4.13 -5.72
N ASP A 48 -1.94 4.20 -6.78
CA ASP A 48 -2.74 5.38 -7.12
C ASP A 48 -3.80 5.65 -6.03
N GLY A 49 -4.55 4.63 -5.60
CA GLY A 49 -5.52 4.77 -4.51
C GLY A 49 -4.90 5.15 -3.16
N ILE A 50 -3.72 4.61 -2.81
CA ILE A 50 -3.00 5.03 -1.60
C ILE A 50 -2.48 6.47 -1.74
N THR A 51 -2.09 6.91 -2.93
CA THR A 51 -1.71 8.30 -3.19
C THR A 51 -2.89 9.24 -2.94
N GLU A 52 -4.09 8.88 -3.41
CA GLU A 52 -5.33 9.63 -3.14
C GLU A 52 -5.62 9.71 -1.63
N VAL A 53 -5.40 8.63 -0.86
CA VAL A 53 -5.55 8.65 0.60
C VAL A 53 -4.55 9.61 1.26
N ILE A 54 -3.29 9.58 0.84
CA ILE A 54 -2.26 10.49 1.36
C ILE A 54 -2.63 11.95 1.09
N GLU A 55 -3.06 12.26 -0.12
CA GLU A 55 -3.44 13.61 -0.52
C GLU A 55 -4.70 14.08 0.22
N HIS A 56 -5.74 13.23 0.27
CA HIS A 56 -7.01 13.57 0.92
C HIS A 56 -6.86 13.86 2.41
N TYR A 57 -6.05 13.07 3.12
CA TYR A 57 -5.84 13.20 4.56
C TYR A 57 -4.59 14.02 4.93
N ASN A 58 -3.90 14.59 3.95
CA ASN A 58 -2.67 15.39 4.14
C ASN A 58 -1.59 14.62 4.93
N LEU A 59 -1.29 13.40 4.51
CA LEU A 59 -0.36 12.48 5.18
C LEU A 59 1.07 12.54 4.65
N PHE A 60 1.46 13.61 3.95
CA PHE A 60 2.75 13.69 3.24
C PHE A 60 3.98 13.53 4.14
N ASP A 61 3.86 13.81 5.44
CA ASP A 61 4.94 13.64 6.42
C ASP A 61 4.79 12.37 7.29
N TYR A 62 3.89 11.46 6.90
CA TYR A 62 3.75 10.16 7.53
C TYR A 62 4.77 9.19 6.94
N PHE A 63 5.46 8.45 7.81
CA PHE A 63 6.28 7.34 7.36
C PHE A 63 5.40 6.16 6.95
N ILE A 64 5.68 5.57 5.79
CA ILE A 64 4.96 4.39 5.29
C ILE A 64 5.59 3.14 5.90
N TYR A 65 4.83 2.45 6.73
CA TYR A 65 5.16 1.13 7.27
C TYR A 65 4.42 0.08 6.44
N ILE A 66 5.14 -0.89 5.90
CA ILE A 66 4.56 -1.96 5.09
C ILE A 66 4.99 -3.32 5.63
N GLU A 67 4.10 -4.30 5.60
CA GLU A 67 4.45 -5.67 5.95
C GLU A 67 5.48 -6.25 4.96
N GLU A 68 6.48 -6.94 5.49
CA GLU A 68 7.47 -7.65 4.68
C GLU A 68 6.79 -8.84 3.96
N PRO A 69 6.94 -8.98 2.63
CA PRO A 69 6.36 -10.12 1.93
C PRO A 69 7.07 -11.42 2.32
N ILE A 70 6.39 -12.29 3.08
CA ILE A 70 6.92 -13.60 3.52
C ILE A 70 6.69 -14.67 2.43
N ILE A 71 7.74 -15.40 2.07
CA ILE A 71 7.62 -16.59 1.21
C ILE A 71 7.60 -17.85 2.07
N THR A 72 6.42 -18.45 2.24
CA THR A 72 6.32 -19.78 2.89
C THR A 72 6.69 -20.92 1.93
N PHE A 73 6.37 -20.78 0.63
CA PHE A 73 6.76 -21.73 -0.43
C PHE A 73 7.12 -21.00 -1.73
N LYS A 74 8.14 -21.46 -2.46
CA LYS A 74 8.53 -20.87 -3.75
C LYS A 74 7.56 -21.29 -4.86
N SER A 75 6.45 -20.58 -4.98
CA SER A 75 5.50 -20.73 -6.09
C SER A 75 5.61 -19.55 -7.07
N LYS A 76 5.17 -19.74 -8.31
CA LYS A 76 5.05 -18.65 -9.29
C LYS A 76 4.18 -17.50 -8.76
N GLY A 77 3.12 -17.81 -8.02
CA GLY A 77 2.23 -16.82 -7.40
C GLY A 77 2.94 -15.96 -6.36
N ASN A 78 3.74 -16.57 -5.48
CA ASN A 78 4.46 -15.85 -4.43
C ASN A 78 5.56 -14.95 -5.00
N ILE A 79 6.25 -15.39 -6.06
CA ILE A 79 7.23 -14.55 -6.78
C ILE A 79 6.52 -13.35 -7.42
N SER A 80 5.35 -13.54 -8.04
CA SER A 80 4.56 -12.45 -8.60
C SER A 80 4.09 -11.46 -7.54
N LEU A 81 3.70 -11.92 -6.35
CA LEU A 81 3.33 -11.06 -5.22
C LEU A 81 4.50 -10.18 -4.77
N ILE A 82 5.70 -10.74 -4.65
CA ILE A 82 6.91 -9.98 -4.28
C ILE A 82 7.23 -8.91 -5.32
N ARG A 83 7.15 -9.26 -6.61
CA ARG A 83 7.35 -8.29 -7.69
C ARG A 83 6.34 -7.14 -7.62
N ALA A 84 5.07 -7.46 -7.34
CA ALA A 84 4.03 -6.47 -7.19
C ALA A 84 4.24 -5.59 -5.94
N ASN A 85 4.65 -6.17 -4.81
CA ASN A 85 5.00 -5.44 -3.58
C ASN A 85 6.18 -4.49 -3.83
N GLY A 86 7.25 -4.97 -4.46
CA GLY A 86 8.40 -4.14 -4.85
C GLY A 86 8.04 -3.02 -5.83
N SER A 87 7.16 -3.30 -6.80
CA SER A 87 6.63 -2.28 -7.71
C SER A 87 5.84 -1.20 -6.97
N PHE A 88 4.98 -1.59 -6.04
CA PHE A 88 4.24 -0.66 -5.18
C PHE A 88 5.21 0.22 -4.38
N LEU A 89 6.20 -0.37 -3.71
CA LEU A 89 7.22 0.35 -2.95
C LEU A 89 7.99 1.35 -3.82
N GLY A 90 8.37 0.96 -5.03
CA GLY A 90 9.07 1.85 -5.97
C GLY A 90 8.24 3.08 -6.34
N VAL A 91 6.93 2.90 -6.59
CA VAL A 91 6.02 4.01 -6.87
C VAL A 91 5.87 4.91 -5.65
N MET A 92 5.60 4.34 -4.47
CA MET A 92 5.43 5.13 -3.24
C MET A 92 6.69 5.92 -2.90
N ARG A 93 7.87 5.30 -3.05
CA ARG A 93 9.16 5.98 -2.85
C ARG A 93 9.36 7.13 -3.83
N ASN A 94 9.02 6.97 -5.10
CA ASN A 94 9.24 8.03 -6.10
C ASN A 94 8.27 9.21 -5.97
N ARG A 95 7.10 9.01 -5.37
CA ARG A 95 6.07 10.05 -5.24
C ARG A 95 6.13 10.79 -3.91
N HIS A 96 6.54 10.12 -2.84
CA HIS A 96 6.34 10.59 -1.46
C HIS A 96 7.63 10.58 -0.61
N ASN A 97 8.79 10.38 -1.23
CA ASN A 97 10.11 10.32 -0.58
C ASN A 97 11.15 11.05 -1.43
#